data_AF-A0A3M1R0A9-F1
#
_entry.id   AF-A0A3M1R0A9-F1
#
_cell.length_a   1.000
_cell.length_b   1.000
_cell.length_c   1.000
_cell.angle_alpha   90.00
_cell.angle_beta   90.00
_cell.angle_gamma   90.00
#
_symmetry.space_group_name_H-M   'P 1'
#
loop_
_entity.id
_entity.type
_entity.pdbx_description
1 polymer ?
#
loop_
_entity_poly.entity_id
_entity_poly.type
_entity_poly.pdbx_seq_one_letter_code
_entity_poly.pdbx_strand_id
1 'polypeptide(L)' 'METTKILLDESEIPRQWYNVVADMPNPPAPPLGPDGKPVGPDALAAIFPEALIEQEVSTERWIEIPEAVRRVYAL' A
#
# COMPACT_ATOMS: atom_id res chain seq x y z
N MET A 1 37.66 12.06 5.70
CA MET A 1 36.82 11.56 4.59
C MET A 1 35.41 12.03 4.90
N GLU A 2 34.73 12.69 3.96
CA GLU A 2 33.33 13.09 4.17
C GLU A 2 32.42 11.85 4.16
N THR A 3 31.48 11.80 5.10
CA THR A 3 30.52 10.71 5.22
C THR A 3 29.44 10.86 4.15
N THR A 4 29.37 9.93 3.21
CA THR A 4 28.38 9.93 2.11
C THR A 4 27.25 8.91 2.30
N LYS A 5 27.35 8.05 3.32
CA LYS A 5 26.35 7.03 3.64
C LYS A 5 25.63 7.39 4.92
N ILE A 6 24.31 7.36 4.90
CA ILE A 6 23.45 7.44 6.08
C ILE A 6 22.84 6.07 6.27
N LEU A 7 23.10 5.47 7.44
CA LEU A 7 22.46 4.24 7.88
C LEU A 7 21.41 4.61 8.91
N LEU A 8 20.22 4.03 8.77
CA LEU A 8 19.15 4.17 9.75
C LEU A 8 19.14 2.92 10.63
N ASP A 9 18.84 3.09 11.91
CA ASP A 9 18.69 1.99 12.85
C ASP A 9 17.38 1.22 12.58
N GLU A 10 17.32 -0.06 12.96
CA GLU A 10 16.09 -0.86 12.81
C GLU A 10 14.87 -0.26 13.55
N SER A 11 15.11 0.50 14.62
CA SER A 11 14.07 1.25 15.33
C SER A 11 13.42 2.34 14.48
N GLU A 12 14.10 2.78 13.41
CA GLU A 12 13.63 3.80 12.47
C GLU A 12 12.86 3.21 11.28
N ILE A 13 12.72 1.88 11.19
CA ILE A 13 11.85 1.25 10.17
C ILE A 13 10.43 1.83 10.33
N PRO A 14 9.82 2.37 9.26
CA PRO A 14 8.49 2.95 9.33
C PRO A 14 7.44 2.00 9.92
N ARG A 15 6.38 2.58 10.49
CA ARG A 15 5.24 1.83 11.07
C ARG A 15 4.02 1.84 10.16
N GLN A 16 4.01 2.70 9.15
CA GLN A 16 2.87 2.91 8.25
C GLN A 16 3.37 3.05 6.81
N TRP A 17 2.61 2.51 5.86
CA TRP A 17 2.75 2.84 4.45
C TRP A 17 2.03 4.14 4.14
N TYR A 18 2.57 4.91 3.19
CA TYR A 18 1.95 6.12 2.69
C TYR A 18 1.19 5.82 1.40
N ASN A 19 -0.10 6.16 1.37
CA ASN A 19 -0.94 6.06 0.19
C ASN A 19 -0.99 7.41 -0.53
N VAL A 20 -0.32 7.48 -1.68
CA VAL A 20 -0.26 8.71 -2.48
C VAL A 20 -1.62 9.10 -3.08
N VAL A 21 -2.55 8.15 -3.26
CA VAL A 21 -3.87 8.41 -3.86
C VAL A 21 -4.68 9.39 -3.01
N ALA A 22 -4.48 9.40 -1.69
CA ALA A 22 -5.12 10.34 -0.77
C ALA A 22 -4.80 11.81 -1.05
N ASP A 23 -3.69 12.08 -1.75
CA ASP A 23 -3.22 13.44 -2.08
C ASP A 23 -3.28 13.73 -3.59
N MET A 24 -3.78 12.80 -4.41
CA MET A 24 -3.90 13.00 -5.85
C MET A 24 -5.12 13.87 -6.19
N PRO A 25 -4.98 14.95 -6.97
CA PRO A 25 -6.12 15.75 -7.41
C PRO A 25 -7.05 14.98 -8.36
N ASN A 26 -6.49 14.04 -9.12
CA ASN A 26 -7.22 13.11 -9.97
C ASN A 26 -6.76 11.68 -9.61
N PRO A 27 -7.56 10.90 -8.87
CA PRO A 27 -7.19 9.54 -8.50
C PRO A 27 -7.17 8.61 -9.72
N PRO A 28 -6.47 7.46 -9.62
CA PRO A 28 -6.52 6.43 -10.66
C PRO A 28 -7.95 6.00 -10.96
N ALA A 29 -8.22 5.68 -12.23
CA ALA A 29 -9.51 5.09 -12.62
C ALA A 29 -9.68 3.72 -11.95
N PRO A 30 -10.92 3.33 -11.59
CA PRO A 30 -11.16 2.03 -10.99
C PRO A 30 -10.81 0.89 -11.95
N PRO A 31 -10.47 -0.31 -11.43
CA PRO A 31 -10.25 -1.48 -12.26
C PRO A 31 -11.52 -1.80 -13.05
N LEU A 32 -11.33 -2.14 -14.32
CA LEU A 32 -12.42 -2.46 -15.24
C LEU A 32 -12.52 -3.96 -15.47
N GLY A 33 -13.76 -4.44 -15.62
CA GLY A 33 -14.05 -5.81 -15.99
C GLY A 33 -13.93 -6.02 -17.50
N PRO A 34 -14.13 -7.27 -17.98
CA PRO A 34 -14.10 -7.60 -19.40
C PRO A 34 -15.14 -6.84 -20.24
N ASP A 35 -16.20 -6.33 -19.62
CA ASP A 35 -17.26 -5.52 -20.24
C ASP A 35 -16.91 -4.02 -20.29
N GLY A 36 -15.74 -3.63 -19.80
CA GLY A 36 -15.27 -2.24 -19.75
C GLY A 36 -15.89 -1.41 -18.62
N LYS A 37 -16.60 -2.01 -17.67
CA LYS A 37 -17.21 -1.30 -16.54
C LYS A 37 -16.40 -1.46 -15.26
N PRO A 38 -16.44 -0.49 -14.34
CA PRO A 38 -15.81 -0.61 -13.03
C PRO A 38 -16.28 -1.86 -12.28
N VAL A 39 -15.34 -2.59 -11.69
CA VAL A 39 -15.64 -3.75 -10.85
C VAL A 39 -15.56 -3.41 -9.37
N GLY A 40 -16.36 -4.09 -8.57
CA GLY A 40 -16.30 -4.01 -7.11
C GLY A 40 -15.28 -4.97 -6.50
N PRO A 41 -15.03 -4.87 -5.18
CA PRO A 41 -14.11 -5.74 -4.43
C PRO A 41 -14.34 -7.24 -4.63
N ASP A 42 -15.61 -7.67 -4.73
CA ASP A 42 -15.96 -9.09 -4.90
C ASP A 42 -15.37 -9.71 -6.18
N ALA A 43 -15.22 -8.91 -7.24
CA ALA A 43 -14.60 -9.37 -8.48
C ALA A 43 -13.08 -9.56 -8.33
N LEU A 44 -12.44 -8.80 -7.44
CA LEU A 44 -11.01 -8.88 -7.15
C LEU A 44 -10.67 -10.05 -6.23
N ALA A 45 -11.62 -10.48 -5.40
CA ALA A 45 -11.45 -11.59 -4.45
C ALA A 45 -11.12 -12.94 -5.11
N ALA A 46 -11.37 -13.09 -6.42
CA ALA A 46 -10.97 -14.28 -7.17
C ALA A 46 -9.45 -14.43 -7.33
N ILE A 47 -8.68 -13.34 -7.20
CA ILE A 47 -7.24 -13.29 -7.48
C ILE A 47 -6.41 -12.68 -6.35
N PHE A 48 -7.01 -11.83 -5.53
CA PHE A 48 -6.32 -11.12 -4.45
C PHE A 48 -6.84 -11.51 -3.07
N PRO A 49 -5.97 -11.60 -2.05
CA PRO A 49 -6.39 -11.64 -0.66
C PRO A 49 -7.14 -10.38 -0.25
N GLU A 50 -8.09 -10.51 0.68
CA GLU A 50 -8.92 -9.41 1.20
C GLU A 50 -8.09 -8.20 1.64
N ALA A 51 -7.01 -8.41 2.41
CA ALA A 51 -6.14 -7.34 2.90
C ALA A 51 -5.47 -6.52 1.77
N LEU A 52 -5.25 -7.10 0.58
CA LEU A 52 -4.72 -6.34 -0.56
C LEU A 52 -5.84 -5.56 -1.26
N ILE A 53 -7.05 -6.11 -1.29
CA ILE A 53 -8.22 -5.44 -1.87
C ILE A 53 -8.59 -4.22 -1.02
N GLU A 54 -8.56 -4.34 0.31
CA GLU A 54 -8.77 -3.22 1.24
C GLU A 54 -7.77 -2.09 1.00
N GLN A 55 -6.49 -2.41 0.77
CA GLN A 55 -5.47 -1.42 0.44
C GLN A 55 -5.74 -0.74 -0.90
N GLU A 56 -6.13 -1.50 -1.93
CA GLU A 56 -6.41 -0.99 -3.28
C GLU A 56 -7.56 0.03 -3.28
N VAL A 57 -8.59 -0.21 -2.47
CA VAL A 57 -9.76 0.69 -2.38
C VAL A 57 -9.66 1.73 -1.28
N SER A 58 -8.56 1.74 -0.50
CA SER A 58 -8.38 2.66 0.62
C SER A 58 -8.14 4.09 0.15
N THR A 59 -8.81 5.03 0.84
CA THR A 59 -8.59 6.48 0.69
C THR A 59 -7.80 7.05 1.85
N GLU A 60 -7.37 6.22 2.81
CA GLU A 60 -6.57 6.65 3.94
C GLU A 60 -5.16 7.00 3.51
N ARG A 61 -4.63 8.11 4.02
CA ARG A 61 -3.26 8.58 3.73
C ARG A 61 -2.18 7.66 4.33
N TRP A 62 -2.45 7.06 5.49
CA TRP A 62 -1.51 6.24 6.24
C TRP A 62 -2.14 4.90 6.57
N ILE A 63 -1.50 3.81 6.17
CA ILE A 63 -1.97 2.45 6.41
C ILE A 63 -0.97 1.77 7.34
N GLU A 64 -1.41 1.25 8.48
CA GLU A 64 -0.52 0.55 9.41
C GLU A 64 0.10 -0.69 8.77
N ILE A 65 1.42 -0.84 8.90
CA ILE A 65 2.13 -2.03 8.41
C ILE A 65 1.82 -3.16 9.38
N PRO A 66 1.21 -4.27 8.93
CA PRO A 66 0.98 -5.41 9.80
C PRO A 66 2.29 -5.87 10.44
N GLU A 67 2.26 -6.12 11.75
CA GLU A 67 3.46 -6.37 12.53
C GLU A 67 4.29 -7.56 12.00
N ALA A 68 3.64 -8.59 11.44
CA ALA A 68 4.35 -9.70 10.79
C ALA A 68 5.17 -9.25 9.56
N VAL A 69 4.64 -8.33 8.76
CA VAL A 69 5.33 -7.75 7.60
C VAL A 69 6.46 -6.84 8.05
N ARG A 70 6.21 -5.98 9.06
CA ARG A 70 7.24 -5.08 9.60
C ARG A 70 8.43 -5.84 10.17
N ARG A 71 8.21 -6.98 10.83
CA ARG A 71 9.30 -7.87 11.29
C ARG A 71 10.13 -8.43 10.13
N VAL A 72 9.52 -8.72 8.99
CA VAL A 72 10.26 -9.22 7.81
C VAL A 72 11.17 -8.12 7.23
N TYR A 73 10.80 -6.85 7.29
CA TYR A 73 11.66 -5.74 6.85
C TYR A 73 12.91 -5.54 7.71
N ALA A 74 12.94 -6.10 8.92
CA ALA A 74 14.08 -6.02 9.83
C ALA A 74 15.04 -7.23 9.72
N LEU A 75 14.81 -8.15 8.76
CA LEU A 75 15.69 -9.29 8.46
C LEU A 75 16.78 -8.93 7.45
#